data_AF-A0A3D3UM22-F1
#
_entry.id   AF-A0A3D3UM22-F1
#
_cell.length_a   1.000
_cell.length_b   1.000
_cell.length_c   1.000
_cell.angle_alpha   90.00
_cell.angle_beta   90.00
_cell.angle_gamma   90.00
#
_symmetry.space_group_name_H-M   'P 1'
#
loop_
_entity.id
_entity.type
_entity.pdbx_description
1 polymer ?
#
loop_
_entity_poly.entity_id
_entity_poly.type
_entity_poly.pdbx_seq_one_letter_code
_entity_poly.pdbx_strand_id
1 'polypeptide(L)'
;MMLCADEKPLKAPDFVLKNHDGKEVKLADYKGKIVVLEWMNQECPFVKYHYEKKSTMKELAARYKDKKVVWLAIDSTSHQKTEKNRKYARKNKILHPILDDRPGTVGKAYRATNTPHMFIIDKNGNIAYNGAIDNAPLGRLPKDKELINYVDEALNELVSGNTVSIAKTKPYGCSVKYKKK
;
A
#
# COMPACT_ATOMS: atom_id res chain seq x y z
N MET A 1 18.45 -3.11 -26.42
CA MET A 1 18.36 -4.50 -25.94
C MET A 1 18.79 -4.48 -24.48
N MET A 2 17.87 -4.58 -23.53
CA MET A 2 18.24 -4.91 -22.15
C MET A 2 17.04 -5.55 -21.47
N LEU A 3 17.06 -6.88 -21.50
CA LEU A 3 16.24 -7.77 -20.71
C LEU A 3 16.60 -7.55 -19.24
N CYS A 4 15.64 -7.11 -18.42
CA CYS A 4 15.71 -7.30 -16.97
C CYS A 4 14.73 -8.42 -16.61
N ALA A 5 15.05 -9.66 -17.03
CA ALA A 5 14.21 -10.84 -16.79
C ALA A 5 14.76 -11.81 -15.73
N ASP A 6 15.88 -11.48 -15.07
CA ASP A 6 16.64 -12.47 -14.28
C ASP A 6 16.61 -12.27 -12.75
N GLU A 7 15.81 -11.36 -12.20
CA GLU A 7 15.54 -11.39 -10.76
C GLU A 7 14.40 -12.36 -10.45
N LYS A 8 14.72 -13.42 -9.70
CA LYS A 8 13.72 -14.39 -9.20
C LYS A 8 12.56 -13.63 -8.53
N PRO A 9 11.29 -13.91 -8.90
CA PRO A 9 10.15 -13.22 -8.32
C PRO A 9 10.16 -13.26 -6.79
N LEU A 10 10.09 -12.10 -6.15
CA LEU A 10 10.09 -11.98 -4.70
C LEU A 10 8.71 -12.37 -4.16
N LYS A 11 8.61 -13.52 -3.49
CA LYS A 11 7.36 -13.95 -2.85
C LYS A 11 6.96 -12.99 -1.74
N ALA A 12 5.68 -12.63 -1.71
CA ALA A 12 5.11 -11.80 -0.67
C ALA A 12 5.08 -12.57 0.67
N PRO A 13 5.66 -12.04 1.76
CA PRO A 13 5.55 -12.66 3.08
C PRO A 13 4.08 -12.82 3.51
N ASP A 14 3.68 -14.01 3.93
CA ASP A 14 2.31 -14.25 4.40
C ASP A 14 2.06 -13.58 5.76
N PHE A 15 0.80 -13.29 6.06
CA PHE A 15 0.40 -12.72 7.33
C PHE A 15 -1.07 -13.00 7.68
N VAL A 16 -1.34 -12.92 8.98
CA VAL A 16 -2.67 -12.85 9.56
C VAL A 16 -2.71 -11.64 10.48
N LEU A 17 -3.62 -10.70 10.23
CA LEU A 17 -3.82 -9.50 11.05
C LEU A 17 -5.30 -9.31 11.35
N LYS A 18 -5.61 -8.53 12.39
CA LYS A 18 -6.96 -8.02 12.60
C LYS A 18 -7.11 -6.65 11.95
N ASN A 19 -8.26 -6.38 11.34
CA ASN A 19 -8.62 -5.06 10.86
C ASN A 19 -9.18 -4.18 12.00
N HIS A 20 -9.43 -2.92 11.69
CA HIS A 20 -9.96 -1.94 12.65
C HIS A 20 -11.37 -2.26 13.19
N ASP A 21 -12.10 -3.19 12.56
CA ASP A 21 -13.38 -3.73 13.06
C ASP A 21 -13.21 -4.99 13.92
N GLY A 22 -11.98 -5.49 14.07
CA GLY A 22 -11.65 -6.70 14.83
C GLY A 22 -11.75 -8.00 14.01
N LYS A 23 -12.05 -7.92 12.71
CA LYS A 23 -12.11 -9.08 11.82
C LYS A 23 -10.71 -9.52 11.41
N GLU A 24 -10.50 -10.83 11.39
CA GLU A 24 -9.27 -11.42 10.89
C GLU A 24 -9.18 -11.29 9.36
N VAL A 25 -7.99 -10.98 8.87
CA VAL A 25 -7.66 -10.86 7.44
C VAL A 25 -6.36 -11.62 7.20
N LYS A 26 -6.38 -12.58 6.28
CA LYS A 26 -5.23 -13.38 5.88
C LYS A 26 -4.86 -13.04 4.45
N LEU A 27 -3.56 -12.86 4.17
CA LEU A 27 -3.13 -12.64 2.79
C LEU A 27 -3.48 -13.84 1.91
N ALA A 28 -3.36 -15.06 2.44
CA ALA A 28 -3.72 -16.29 1.75
C ALA A 28 -5.18 -16.36 1.24
N ASP A 29 -6.12 -15.61 1.82
CA ASP A 29 -7.52 -15.56 1.37
C ASP A 29 -7.69 -14.84 0.02
N TYR A 30 -6.64 -14.14 -0.44
CA TYR A 30 -6.62 -13.37 -1.67
C TYR A 30 -5.79 -14.02 -2.79
N LYS A 31 -5.48 -15.31 -2.69
CA LYS A 31 -4.81 -16.06 -3.78
C LYS A 31 -5.56 -15.88 -5.11
N GLY A 32 -4.81 -15.64 -6.19
CA GLY A 32 -5.37 -15.41 -7.52
C GLY A 32 -5.94 -13.99 -7.74
N LYS A 33 -5.89 -13.11 -6.74
CA LYS A 33 -6.22 -11.68 -6.86
C LYS A 33 -4.96 -10.84 -6.87
N ILE A 34 -5.08 -9.60 -7.36
CA ILE A 34 -4.05 -8.59 -7.16
C ILE A 34 -4.31 -7.95 -5.78
N VAL A 35 -3.28 -7.79 -4.97
CA VAL A 35 -3.41 -7.19 -3.62
C VAL A 35 -2.51 -5.97 -3.50
N VAL A 36 -3.09 -4.82 -3.20
CA VAL A 36 -2.36 -3.62 -2.82
C VAL A 36 -2.22 -3.59 -1.31
N LEU A 37 -0.98 -3.50 -0.84
CA LEU A 37 -0.67 -3.19 0.56
C LEU A 37 -0.24 -1.73 0.65
N GLU A 38 -0.89 -0.98 1.51
CA GLU A 38 -0.57 0.42 1.79
C GLU A 38 -0.11 0.55 3.24
N TRP A 39 1.18 0.78 3.47
CA TRP A 39 1.67 1.15 4.79
C TRP A 39 1.27 2.57 5.12
N MET A 40 0.52 2.78 6.20
CA MET A 40 -0.02 4.10 6.57
C MET A 40 0.14 4.41 8.06
N ASN A 41 0.05 5.70 8.36
CA ASN A 41 -0.19 6.25 9.70
C ASN A 41 -0.99 7.56 9.51
N GLN A 42 -2.15 7.64 10.13
CA GLN A 42 -3.12 8.74 10.13
C GLN A 42 -2.58 10.06 10.70
N GLU A 43 -1.44 10.05 11.38
CA GLU A 43 -0.72 11.25 11.83
C GLU A 43 0.24 11.80 10.76
N CYS A 44 0.63 10.97 9.79
CA CYS A 44 1.54 11.39 8.74
C CYS A 44 0.87 12.42 7.81
N PRO A 45 1.48 13.60 7.59
CA PRO A 45 0.92 14.61 6.69
C PRO A 45 0.79 14.12 5.24
N PHE A 46 1.65 13.20 4.80
CA PHE A 46 1.57 12.61 3.45
C PHE A 46 0.37 11.68 3.31
N VAL A 47 0.11 10.84 4.32
CA VAL A 47 -1.11 10.00 4.36
C VAL A 47 -2.36 10.89 4.42
N LYS A 48 -2.37 11.90 5.29
CA LYS A 48 -3.47 12.88 5.36
C LYS A 48 -3.70 13.58 4.02
N TYR A 49 -2.66 13.91 3.28
CA TYR A 49 -2.80 14.50 1.95
C TYR A 49 -3.61 13.60 1.02
N HIS A 50 -3.27 12.32 0.91
CA HIS A 50 -3.98 11.39 0.01
C HIS A 50 -5.39 11.03 0.49
N TYR A 51 -5.67 10.98 1.79
CA TYR A 51 -7.00 10.62 2.29
C TYR A 51 -7.94 11.81 2.51
N GLU A 52 -7.41 12.93 3.02
CA GLU A 52 -8.21 14.08 3.45
C GLU A 52 -8.27 15.19 2.41
N LYS A 53 -7.20 15.38 1.59
CA LYS A 53 -7.15 16.46 0.58
C LYS A 53 -7.42 16.00 -0.85
N LYS A 54 -6.90 14.84 -1.26
CA LYS A 54 -6.96 14.36 -2.65
C LYS A 54 -7.81 13.12 -2.88
N SER A 55 -8.21 12.40 -1.84
CA SER A 55 -8.93 11.11 -1.93
C SER A 55 -8.24 10.01 -2.77
N THR A 56 -6.97 10.17 -3.17
CA THR A 56 -6.23 9.29 -4.09
C THR A 56 -6.37 7.80 -3.74
N MET A 57 -6.11 7.41 -2.49
CA MET A 57 -6.15 6.00 -2.08
C MET A 57 -7.56 5.42 -2.18
N LYS A 58 -8.58 6.21 -1.81
CA LYS A 58 -9.98 5.78 -1.85
C LYS A 58 -10.47 5.63 -3.28
N GLU A 59 -10.11 6.57 -4.15
CA GLU A 59 -10.50 6.55 -5.57
C GLU A 59 -9.87 5.38 -6.31
N LEU A 60 -8.59 5.09 -6.06
CA LEU A 60 -7.93 3.90 -6.63
C LEU A 60 -8.56 2.60 -6.11
N ALA A 61 -8.72 2.46 -4.79
CA ALA A 61 -9.36 1.28 -4.21
C ALA A 61 -10.77 1.05 -4.81
N ALA A 62 -11.57 2.11 -4.97
CA ALA A 62 -12.90 2.02 -5.57
C ALA A 62 -12.86 1.67 -7.07
N ARG A 63 -11.96 2.30 -7.84
CA ARG A 63 -11.82 2.10 -9.30
C ARG A 63 -11.47 0.66 -9.65
N TYR A 64 -10.66 0.00 -8.82
CA TYR A 64 -10.16 -1.35 -9.10
C TYR A 64 -10.90 -2.48 -8.37
N LYS A 65 -11.86 -2.18 -7.48
CA LYS A 65 -12.56 -3.19 -6.68
C LYS A 65 -13.21 -4.30 -7.54
N ASP A 66 -13.78 -3.92 -8.69
CA ASP A 66 -14.50 -4.85 -9.58
C ASP A 66 -13.55 -5.58 -10.56
N LYS A 67 -12.25 -5.26 -10.52
CA LYS A 67 -11.19 -5.82 -11.36
C LYS A 67 -10.36 -6.89 -10.63
N LYS A 68 -10.95 -7.54 -9.62
CA LYS A 68 -10.26 -8.52 -8.73
C LYS A 68 -9.02 -7.95 -8.03
N VAL A 69 -9.04 -6.65 -7.72
CA VAL A 69 -8.00 -6.00 -6.90
C VAL A 69 -8.52 -5.81 -5.49
N VAL A 70 -7.69 -6.15 -4.50
CA VAL A 70 -7.98 -5.97 -3.08
C VAL A 70 -7.03 -4.92 -2.52
N TRP A 71 -7.56 -3.91 -1.85
CA TRP A 71 -6.74 -2.89 -1.17
C TRP A 71 -6.74 -3.14 0.33
N LEU A 72 -5.56 -3.25 0.95
CA LEU A 72 -5.38 -3.43 2.38
C LEU A 72 -4.43 -2.35 2.91
N ALA A 73 -4.94 -1.46 3.75
CA ALA A 73 -4.09 -0.54 4.49
C ALA A 73 -3.52 -1.25 5.72
N ILE A 74 -2.27 -0.96 6.10
CA ILE A 74 -1.59 -1.58 7.25
C ILE A 74 -0.94 -0.47 8.09
N ASP A 75 -1.17 -0.49 9.40
CA ASP A 75 -0.60 0.44 10.34
C ASP A 75 0.26 -0.28 11.38
N SER A 76 1.58 -0.11 11.28
CA SER A 76 2.56 -0.65 12.23
C SER A 76 2.99 0.36 13.30
N THR A 77 2.22 1.42 13.52
CA THR A 77 2.52 2.41 14.56
C THR A 77 2.32 1.79 15.94
N SER A 78 3.42 1.56 16.65
CA SER A 78 3.43 0.73 17.86
C SER A 78 2.72 1.33 19.07
N HIS A 79 2.65 2.66 19.14
CA HIS A 79 2.06 3.40 20.27
C HIS A 79 0.60 3.77 20.04
N GLN A 80 0.03 3.41 18.88
CA GLN A 80 -1.36 3.69 18.55
C GLN A 80 -2.27 2.48 18.82
N LYS A 81 -3.55 2.76 19.02
CA LYS A 81 -4.61 1.76 19.27
C LYS A 81 -5.50 1.61 18.04
N THR A 82 -6.07 0.42 17.85
CA THR A 82 -7.08 0.09 16.84
C THR A 82 -8.19 1.14 16.69
N GLU A 83 -8.68 1.68 17.81
CA GLU A 83 -9.75 2.69 17.81
C GLU A 83 -9.39 3.95 17.00
N LYS A 84 -8.09 4.31 16.93
CA LYS A 84 -7.65 5.46 16.14
C LYS A 84 -7.80 5.20 14.64
N ASN A 85 -7.51 3.97 14.19
CA ASN A 85 -7.75 3.54 12.81
C ASN A 85 -9.24 3.48 12.50
N ARG A 86 -10.06 2.95 13.42
CA ARG A 86 -11.52 2.93 13.28
C ARG A 86 -12.10 4.34 13.12
N LYS A 87 -11.70 5.28 13.97
CA LYS A 87 -12.10 6.69 13.88
C LYS A 87 -11.63 7.33 12.56
N TYR A 88 -10.40 7.05 12.14
CA TYR A 88 -9.86 7.57 10.89
C TYR A 88 -10.62 7.05 9.66
N ALA A 89 -10.92 5.74 9.62
CA ALA A 89 -11.70 5.11 8.56
C ALA A 89 -13.10 5.73 8.46
N ARG A 90 -13.79 5.88 9.60
CA ARG A 90 -15.12 6.52 9.67
C ARG A 90 -15.08 7.98 9.21
N LYS A 91 -14.17 8.78 9.76
CA LYS A 91 -14.02 10.22 9.42
C LYS A 91 -13.82 10.41 7.92
N ASN A 92 -12.95 9.60 7.31
CA ASN A 92 -12.55 9.78 5.91
C ASN A 92 -13.32 8.91 4.92
N LYS A 93 -14.33 8.16 5.38
CA LYS A 93 -15.13 7.21 4.57
C LYS A 93 -14.23 6.19 3.83
N ILE A 94 -13.26 5.64 4.54
CA ILE A 94 -12.38 4.59 4.02
C ILE A 94 -13.14 3.27 4.08
N LEU A 95 -13.36 2.63 2.93
CA LEU A 95 -14.14 1.39 2.82
C LEU A 95 -13.25 0.14 2.87
N HIS A 96 -12.00 0.25 2.44
CA HIS A 96 -11.04 -0.84 2.56
C HIS A 96 -10.56 -1.02 4.01
N PRO A 97 -10.20 -2.24 4.42
CA PRO A 97 -9.73 -2.50 5.77
C PRO A 97 -8.40 -1.79 6.05
N ILE A 98 -8.27 -1.34 7.29
CA ILE A 98 -6.99 -0.92 7.90
C ILE A 98 -6.61 -1.99 8.90
N LEU A 99 -5.51 -2.68 8.67
CA LEU A 99 -4.99 -3.79 9.46
C LEU A 99 -4.03 -3.27 10.54
N ASP A 100 -4.14 -3.82 11.74
CA ASP A 100 -3.33 -3.43 12.89
C ASP A 100 -2.10 -4.34 13.04
N ASP A 101 -0.92 -3.83 12.71
CA ASP A 101 0.38 -4.51 12.89
C ASP A 101 1.19 -3.85 14.03
N ARG A 102 0.59 -3.74 15.22
CA ARG A 102 1.19 -3.02 16.36
C ARG A 102 2.58 -3.53 16.78
N PRO A 103 2.85 -4.85 16.74
CA PRO A 103 4.21 -5.37 16.97
C PRO A 103 5.22 -4.99 15.87
N GLY A 104 4.74 -4.65 14.67
CA GLY A 104 5.55 -4.33 13.50
C GLY A 104 6.13 -5.56 12.80
N THR A 105 5.59 -6.75 13.05
CA THR A 105 6.12 -8.01 12.51
C THR A 105 5.97 -8.04 10.99
N VAL A 106 4.78 -7.68 10.49
CA VAL A 106 4.50 -7.70 9.04
C VAL A 106 5.26 -6.56 8.35
N GLY A 107 5.29 -5.37 8.93
CA GLY A 107 6.03 -4.24 8.36
C GLY A 107 7.53 -4.51 8.23
N LYS A 108 8.13 -5.18 9.22
CA LYS A 108 9.54 -5.61 9.13
C LYS A 108 9.74 -6.69 8.07
N ALA A 109 8.82 -7.65 7.94
CA ALA A 109 8.89 -8.69 6.91
C ALA A 109 8.87 -8.09 5.48
N TYR A 110 8.03 -7.08 5.26
CA TYR A 110 7.96 -6.33 3.99
C TYR A 110 9.02 -5.23 3.86
N ARG A 111 9.82 -4.98 4.90
CA ARG A 111 10.78 -3.87 4.98
C ARG A 111 10.13 -2.50 4.72
N ALA A 112 8.92 -2.30 5.22
CA ALA A 112 8.22 -1.04 5.07
C ALA A 112 8.94 0.07 5.86
N THR A 113 9.36 1.13 5.17
CA THR A 113 10.16 2.22 5.76
C THR A 113 9.39 3.52 5.95
N ASN A 114 8.40 3.80 5.10
CA ASN A 114 7.68 5.07 5.05
C ASN A 114 6.16 4.90 5.17
N THR A 115 5.46 6.03 5.29
CA THR A 115 4.01 6.14 5.22
C THR A 115 3.67 7.38 4.36
N PRO A 116 2.96 7.23 3.22
CA PRO A 116 2.57 5.97 2.59
C PRO A 116 3.77 5.19 2.04
N HIS A 117 3.67 3.86 2.02
CA HIS A 117 4.59 2.97 1.30
C HIS A 117 3.79 1.84 0.67
N MET A 118 3.89 1.70 -0.65
CA MET A 118 3.00 0.87 -1.45
C MET A 118 3.69 -0.41 -1.88
N PHE A 119 2.96 -1.51 -1.79
CA PHE A 119 3.34 -2.78 -2.41
C PHE A 119 2.16 -3.28 -3.24
N ILE A 120 2.44 -3.90 -4.40
CA ILE A 120 1.44 -4.63 -5.18
C ILE A 120 1.89 -6.07 -5.30
N ILE A 121 1.00 -6.98 -4.92
CA ILE A 121 1.17 -8.42 -5.04
C ILE A 121 0.37 -8.88 -6.25
N ASP A 122 1.03 -9.58 -7.18
CA ASP A 122 0.40 -10.14 -8.37
C ASP A 122 -0.49 -11.35 -8.05
N LYS A 123 -1.23 -11.83 -9.05
CA LYS A 123 -2.09 -13.02 -8.94
C LYS A 123 -1.35 -14.31 -8.54
N ASN A 124 -0.02 -14.34 -8.69
CA ASN A 124 0.85 -15.46 -8.37
C ASN A 124 1.47 -15.35 -6.97
N GLY A 125 1.12 -14.30 -6.20
CA GLY A 125 1.63 -14.05 -4.86
C GLY A 125 3.05 -13.49 -4.81
N ASN A 126 3.53 -12.87 -5.89
CA ASN A 126 4.83 -12.19 -5.93
C ASN A 126 4.64 -10.68 -5.76
N ILE A 127 5.61 -10.01 -5.16
CA ILE A 127 5.69 -8.55 -5.13
C ILE A 127 6.05 -8.05 -6.53
N ALA A 128 5.08 -7.45 -7.22
CA ALA A 128 5.21 -6.86 -8.54
C ALA A 128 5.55 -5.36 -8.49
N TYR A 129 5.22 -4.69 -7.38
CA TYR A 129 5.57 -3.29 -7.13
C TYR A 129 5.97 -3.04 -5.68
N ASN A 130 6.95 -2.16 -5.47
CA ASN A 130 7.35 -1.66 -4.15
C ASN A 130 7.84 -0.19 -4.26
N GLY A 131 7.13 0.76 -3.66
CA GLY A 131 7.58 2.16 -3.64
C GLY A 131 6.54 3.21 -3.27
N ALA A 132 6.66 4.39 -3.87
CA ALA A 132 5.74 5.51 -3.67
C ALA A 132 4.37 5.27 -4.33
N ILE A 133 3.37 6.07 -3.95
CA ILE A 133 2.08 6.12 -4.64
C ILE A 133 2.19 6.89 -5.96
N ASP A 134 2.90 8.01 -5.96
CA ASP A 134 3.14 8.88 -7.11
C ASP A 134 4.51 9.57 -7.03
N ASN A 135 4.81 10.46 -7.97
CA ASN A 135 6.02 11.28 -7.99
C ASN A 135 5.84 12.69 -7.39
N ALA A 136 4.73 12.96 -6.70
CA ALA A 136 4.33 14.28 -6.23
C ALA A 136 4.06 14.30 -4.72
N PRO A 137 5.10 14.17 -3.86
CA PRO A 137 4.94 14.22 -2.41
C PRO A 137 4.23 15.50 -1.95
N LEU A 138 3.08 15.37 -1.28
CA LEU A 138 2.19 16.49 -0.92
C LEU A 138 1.68 17.32 -2.12
N GLY A 139 1.62 16.71 -3.31
CA GLY A 139 1.28 17.37 -4.57
C GLY A 139 2.40 18.23 -5.15
N ARG A 140 3.62 18.13 -4.61
CA ARG A 140 4.78 18.89 -5.12
C ARG A 140 5.43 18.10 -6.24
N LEU A 141 5.02 18.41 -7.46
CA LEU A 141 5.58 17.83 -8.67
C LEU A 141 6.94 18.46 -8.98
N PRO A 142 7.97 17.68 -9.38
CA PRO A 142 9.21 18.23 -9.87
C PRO A 142 8.97 19.11 -11.11
N LYS A 143 9.78 20.16 -11.27
CA LYS A 143 9.71 21.04 -12.45
C LYS A 143 9.89 20.20 -13.72
N ASP A 144 9.09 20.48 -14.74
CA ASP A 144 9.14 19.84 -16.07
C ASP A 144 8.90 18.31 -16.05
N LYS A 145 8.17 17.82 -15.03
CA LYS A 145 7.68 16.44 -14.96
C LYS A 145 6.16 16.42 -14.94
N GLU A 146 5.57 15.41 -15.56
CA GLU A 146 4.15 15.11 -15.44
C GLU A 146 3.89 14.28 -14.17
N LEU A 147 2.65 14.34 -13.67
CA LEU A 147 2.22 13.51 -12.56
C LEU A 147 2.17 12.06 -13.00
N ILE A 148 2.90 11.19 -12.30
CA ILE A 148 2.87 9.75 -12.52
C ILE A 148 2.32 9.11 -11.26
N ASN A 149 1.19 8.41 -11.37
CA ASN A 149 0.66 7.56 -10.31
C ASN A 149 1.13 6.13 -10.54
N TYR A 150 2.25 5.78 -9.92
CA TYR A 150 2.90 4.48 -10.12
C TYR A 150 2.00 3.29 -9.76
N VAL A 151 1.13 3.44 -8.76
CA VAL A 151 0.19 2.37 -8.38
C VAL A 151 -0.91 2.22 -9.43
N ASP A 152 -1.44 3.32 -9.96
CA ASP A 152 -2.47 3.27 -11.01
C ASP A 152 -1.91 2.63 -12.30
N GLU A 153 -0.70 3.01 -12.71
CA GLU A 153 -0.02 2.41 -13.87
C GLU A 153 0.20 0.91 -13.67
N ALA A 154 0.82 0.51 -12.55
CA ALA A 154 1.08 -0.89 -12.24
C ALA A 154 -0.21 -1.73 -12.14
N LEU A 155 -1.29 -1.18 -11.57
CA LEU A 155 -2.58 -1.86 -11.51
C LEU A 155 -3.22 -2.01 -12.89
N ASN A 156 -3.16 -0.98 -13.74
CA ASN A 156 -3.65 -1.06 -15.12
C ASN A 156 -2.89 -2.13 -15.92
N GLU A 157 -1.56 -2.19 -15.78
CA GLU A 157 -0.72 -3.19 -16.43
C GLU A 157 -1.11 -4.61 -15.98
N LEU A 158 -1.15 -4.84 -14.66
CA LEU A 158 -1.46 -6.17 -14.10
C LEU A 158 -2.88 -6.64 -14.43
N VAL A 159 -3.87 -5.75 -14.40
CA VAL A 159 -5.26 -6.09 -14.79
C VAL A 159 -5.34 -6.42 -16.28
N SER A 160 -4.51 -5.79 -17.11
CA SER A 160 -4.43 -6.07 -18.55
C SER A 160 -3.60 -7.33 -18.86
N GLY A 161 -3.07 -8.01 -17.84
CA GLY A 161 -2.24 -9.21 -17.99
C GLY A 161 -0.77 -8.92 -18.30
N ASN A 162 -0.34 -7.66 -18.24
CA ASN A 162 1.03 -7.24 -18.48
C ASN A 162 1.89 -7.31 -17.22
N THR A 163 3.21 -7.32 -17.42
CA THR A 163 4.18 -7.10 -16.34
C THR A 163 4.27 -5.63 -15.98
N VAL A 164 4.55 -5.33 -14.70
CA VAL A 164 4.71 -3.94 -14.24
C VAL A 164 5.97 -3.33 -14.86
N SER A 165 5.85 -2.18 -15.53
CA SER A 165 6.98 -1.50 -16.17
C SER A 165 7.93 -0.83 -15.18
N ILE A 166 7.39 -0.26 -14.11
CA ILE A 166 8.15 0.35 -13.01
C ILE A 166 7.92 -0.45 -11.73
N ALA A 167 8.69 -1.53 -11.53
CA ALA A 167 8.51 -2.43 -10.40
C ALA A 167 8.97 -1.84 -9.04
N LYS A 168 9.78 -0.78 -9.05
CA LYS A 168 10.32 -0.19 -7.81
C LYS A 168 10.53 1.31 -7.94
N THR A 169 10.10 2.05 -6.93
CA THR A 169 10.42 3.47 -6.77
C THR A 169 10.86 3.78 -5.34
N LYS A 170 11.44 4.94 -5.11
CA LYS A 170 11.79 5.38 -3.76
C LYS A 170 10.51 5.85 -3.04
N PRO A 171 10.07 5.22 -1.94
CA PRO A 171 8.94 5.71 -1.18
C PRO A 171 9.26 7.05 -0.51
N TYR A 172 8.23 7.84 -0.22
CA TYR A 172 8.34 9.10 0.50
C TYR A 172 7.44 9.12 1.74
N GLY A 173 7.61 10.13 2.57
CA GLY A 173 6.76 10.40 3.72
C GLY A 173 7.41 10.04 5.04
N CYS A 174 6.62 10.02 6.11
CA CYS A 174 7.14 9.82 7.46
C CYS A 174 7.65 8.39 7.64
N SER A 175 8.72 8.21 8.43
CA SER A 175 9.18 6.88 8.82
C SER A 175 8.10 6.10 9.56
N VAL A 176 8.01 4.79 9.30
CA VAL A 176 7.13 3.88 10.07
C VAL A 176 7.56 3.90 11.53
N LYS A 177 6.59 3.99 12.44
CA LYS A 177 6.81 4.14 13.88
C LYS A 177 6.80 2.79 14.59
N TYR A 178 7.77 1.94 14.26
CA TYR A 178 7.97 0.65 14.92
C TYR A 178 8.30 0.82 16.40
N LYS A 179 7.99 -0.23 17.19
CA LYS A 179 8.43 -0.32 18.58
C LYS A 179 9.97 -0.32 18.59
N LYS A 180 10.56 0.64 19.31
CA LYS A 180 12.00 0.62 19.59
C LYS A 180 12.32 -0.62 20.43
N LYS A 181 13.50 -1.20 20.20
CA LYS A 181 14.04 -2.24 21.08
C LYS A 181 14.34 -1.64 22.44
#